data_AF-H9VXZ1-F1
#
_entry.id   AF-H9VXZ1-F1
#
_cell.length_a   1.000
_cell.length_b   1.000
_cell.length_c   1.000
_cell.angle_alpha   90.00
_cell.angle_beta   90.00
_cell.angle_gamma   90.00
#
_symmetry.space_group_name_H-M   'P 1'
#
loop_
_entity.id
_entity.type
_entity.pdbx_description
1 polymer ?
#
loop_
_entity_poly.entity_id
_entity_poly.type
_entity_poly.pdbx_seq_one_letter_code
_entity_poly.pdbx_strand_id
1 'polypeptide(L)'
;DNFWLGCVHVKDVARAQILLYETPSASGRHLCISRMLPFSDFAEIVAKICPQYKVHRFNTQNPNSMHVSNPSKKLNDIGLVFSPIEQAIKESIASLQEKGFLDKLDKTVNP
;
A
#
# COMPACT_ATOMS: atom_id res chain seq x y z
N ASP A 1 17.04 9.30 -5.73
CA ASP A 1 15.79 9.93 -6.19
C ASP A 1 14.74 9.95 -5.10
N ASN A 2 14.08 11.09 -4.90
CA ASN A 2 13.04 11.28 -3.89
C ASN A 2 11.64 10.95 -4.46
N PHE A 3 11.39 9.68 -4.77
CA PHE A 3 10.07 9.23 -5.22
C PHE A 3 9.14 8.95 -4.04
N TRP A 4 7.95 9.55 -4.05
CA TRP A 4 6.88 9.28 -3.09
C TRP A 4 5.83 8.36 -3.70
N LEU A 5 5.29 7.45 -2.89
CA LEU A 5 4.27 6.50 -3.29
C LEU A 5 3.01 6.69 -2.44
N GLY A 6 1.87 6.82 -3.12
CA GLY A 6 0.55 6.71 -2.52
C GLY A 6 0.05 5.28 -2.62
N CYS A 7 -0.18 4.62 -1.49
CA CYS A 7 -0.66 3.24 -1.43
C CYS A 7 -2.13 3.18 -1.05
N VAL A 8 -2.86 2.23 -1.63
CA VAL A 8 -4.25 1.90 -1.25
C VAL A 8 -4.52 0.43 -1.57
N HIS A 9 -5.34 -0.24 -0.76
CA HIS A 9 -5.79 -1.59 -1.05
C HIS A 9 -6.87 -1.54 -2.16
N VAL A 10 -6.83 -2.43 -3.15
CA VAL A 10 -7.81 -2.42 -4.26
C VAL A 10 -9.26 -2.56 -3.79
N LYS A 11 -9.51 -3.40 -2.77
CA LYS A 11 -10.82 -3.50 -2.10
C LYS A 11 -11.30 -2.19 -1.46
N ASP A 12 -10.39 -1.37 -0.92
CA ASP A 12 -10.77 -0.08 -0.34
C ASP A 12 -11.17 0.92 -1.43
N VAL A 13 -10.54 0.85 -2.61
CA VAL A 13 -10.95 1.66 -3.78
C VAL A 13 -12.39 1.31 -4.19
N ALA A 14 -12.72 0.02 -4.30
CA ALA A 14 -14.07 -0.42 -4.63
C ALA A 14 -15.08 0.00 -3.55
N ARG A 15 -14.74 -0.16 -2.27
CA ARG A 15 -15.57 0.31 -1.15
C ARG A 15 -15.77 1.83 -1.17
N ALA A 16 -14.74 2.60 -1.49
CA ALA A 16 -14.82 4.05 -1.61
C ALA A 16 -15.77 4.46 -2.74
N GLN A 17 -15.72 3.77 -3.88
CA GLN A 17 -16.63 4.04 -5.01
C GLN A 17 -18.09 3.80 -4.64
N ILE A 18 -18.39 2.67 -3.98
CA ILE A 18 -19.75 2.36 -3.50
C ILE A 18 -20.19 3.42 -2.48
N LEU A 19 -19.35 3.70 -1.48
CA LEU A 19 -19.66 4.67 -0.43
C LEU A 19 -19.94 6.07 -1.00
N LEU A 20 -19.14 6.52 -1.96
CA LEU A 20 -19.35 7.81 -2.62
C LEU A 20 -20.65 7.85 -3.41
N TYR A 21 -21.00 6.75 -4.09
CA TYR A 21 -22.26 6.65 -4.82
C TYR A 21 -23.48 6.67 -3.89
N GLU A 22 -23.39 5.99 -2.75
CA GLU A 22 -24.48 5.87 -1.78
C GLU A 22 -24.64 7.08 -0.85
N THR A 23 -23.66 7.99 -0.80
CA THR A 23 -23.67 9.17 0.07
C THR A 23 -24.17 10.40 -0.70
N PRO A 24 -25.43 10.87 -0.49
CA PRO A 24 -25.99 11.95 -1.31
C PRO A 24 -25.29 13.30 -1.15
N SER A 25 -24.62 13.52 0.00
CA SER A 25 -23.83 14.72 0.28
C SER A 25 -22.42 14.69 -0.31
N ALA A 26 -21.96 13.53 -0.81
CA ALA A 26 -20.64 13.40 -1.39
C ALA A 26 -20.54 14.21 -2.69
N SER A 27 -19.56 15.10 -2.76
CA SER A 27 -19.36 15.97 -3.92
C SER A 27 -17.89 16.27 -4.20
N GLY A 28 -17.62 16.56 -5.47
CA GLY A 28 -16.27 16.85 -5.96
C GLY A 28 -15.30 15.67 -5.85
N ARG A 29 -14.01 15.98 -5.86
CA ARG A 29 -12.95 14.97 -5.85
C ARG A 29 -12.69 14.42 -4.45
N HIS A 30 -12.37 13.13 -4.38
CA HIS A 30 -12.00 12.42 -3.16
C HIS A 30 -10.68 11.67 -3.42
N LEU A 31 -9.62 12.04 -2.70
CA LEU A 31 -8.37 11.28 -2.76
C LEU A 31 -8.57 9.94 -2.06
N CYS A 32 -8.11 8.85 -2.67
CA CYS A 32 -8.25 7.48 -2.16
C CYS A 32 -6.86 6.84 -2.00
N ILE A 33 -6.19 7.23 -0.93
CA ILE A 33 -4.85 6.80 -0.51
C ILE A 33 -4.90 6.47 0.99
N SER A 34 -4.48 5.27 1.38
CA SER A 34 -4.39 4.90 2.80
C SER A 34 -3.12 5.44 3.46
N ARG A 35 -2.00 5.44 2.73
CA ARG A 35 -0.71 5.95 3.22
C ARG A 35 0.11 6.54 2.09
N MET A 36 0.80 7.65 2.37
CA MET A 36 1.81 8.24 1.50
C MET A 36 3.17 8.13 2.20
N LEU A 37 4.16 7.56 1.50
CA LEU A 37 5.50 7.31 2.05
C LEU A 37 6.56 7.36 0.95
N PRO A 38 7.83 7.64 1.29
CA PRO A 38 8.94 7.48 0.37
C PRO A 38 8.97 6.05 -0.21
N PHE A 39 9.38 5.92 -1.47
CA PHE A 39 9.50 4.62 -2.12
C PHE A 39 10.53 3.71 -1.40
N SER A 40 11.56 4.31 -0.80
CA SER A 40 12.51 3.59 0.07
C SER A 40 11.81 2.90 1.23
N ASP A 41 10.94 3.61 1.92
CA ASP A 41 10.23 3.09 3.09
C ASP A 41 9.25 1.99 2.68
N PHE A 42 8.60 2.15 1.51
CA PHE A 42 7.76 1.11 0.94
C PHE A 42 8.55 -0.16 0.62
N ALA A 43 9.71 -0.03 -0.04
CA ALA A 43 10.59 -1.16 -0.34
C ALA A 43 11.01 -1.91 0.94
N GLU A 44 11.29 -1.20 2.04
CA GLU A 44 11.65 -1.85 3.30
C GLU A 44 10.48 -2.58 3.97
N ILE A 45 9.25 -2.09 3.81
CA ILE A 45 8.06 -2.82 4.25
C ILE A 45 7.91 -4.12 3.45
N VAL A 46 8.07 -4.06 2.12
CA VAL A 46 8.01 -5.24 1.25
C VAL A 46 9.12 -6.24 1.61
N ALA A 47 10.36 -5.78 1.81
CA ALA A 47 11.49 -6.62 2.18
C ALA A 47 11.31 -7.32 3.53
N LYS A 48 10.63 -6.67 4.50
CA LYS A 48 10.27 -7.28 5.79
C LYS A 48 9.17 -8.33 5.66
N ILE A 49 8.17 -8.08 4.82
CA ILE A 49 7.04 -9.00 4.62
C ILE A 49 7.49 -10.24 3.82
N CYS A 50 8.40 -10.06 2.86
CA CYS A 50 8.89 -11.16 2.02
C CYS A 50 10.41 -11.20 1.94
N PRO A 51 11.07 -11.64 3.03
CA PRO A 51 12.53 -11.74 3.08
C PRO A 51 13.11 -12.77 2.08
N GLN A 52 12.27 -13.64 1.51
CA GLN A 52 12.69 -14.63 0.51
C GLN A 52 13.02 -13.99 -0.85
N TYR A 53 12.52 -12.79 -1.15
CA TYR A 53 12.85 -12.08 -2.38
C TYR A 53 13.99 -11.10 -2.17
N LYS A 54 14.85 -10.95 -3.18
CA LYS A 54 15.94 -9.96 -3.20
C LYS A 54 15.39 -8.56 -3.52
N VAL A 55 14.64 -7.99 -2.58
CA VAL A 55 14.12 -6.62 -2.68
C VAL A 55 15.29 -5.64 -2.52
N HIS A 56 15.41 -4.70 -3.45
CA HIS A 56 16.45 -3.66 -3.39
C HIS A 56 16.23 -2.75 -2.17
N ARG A 57 17.32 -2.49 -1.42
CA ARG A 57 17.31 -1.58 -0.27
C ARG A 57 18.04 -0.29 -0.63
N PHE A 58 17.40 0.83 -0.33
CA PHE A 58 17.94 2.16 -0.62
C PHE A 58 18.85 2.61 0.52
N ASN A 59 20.04 3.13 0.18
CA ASN A 59 21.02 3.59 1.17
C ASN A 59 20.68 5.00 1.74
N THR A 60 19.61 5.61 1.25
CA THR A 60 19.17 6.95 1.64
C THR A 60 18.13 6.85 2.76
N GLN A 61 18.59 6.87 4.00
CA GLN A 61 17.73 7.29 5.10
C GLN A 61 17.51 8.81 4.94
N ASN A 62 16.30 9.21 4.56
CA ASN A 62 15.89 10.61 4.64
C ASN A 62 15.31 10.83 6.06
N PRO A 63 16.08 11.38 7.03
CA PRO A 63 15.60 11.57 8.40
C PRO A 63 14.40 12.52 8.50
N ASN A 64 14.09 13.26 7.43
CA ASN A 64 12.98 14.21 7.34
C ASN A 64 11.79 13.67 6.52
N SER A 65 11.59 12.35 6.47
CA SER A 65 10.39 11.73 5.88
C SER A 65 9.15 12.17 6.66
N MET A 66 8.55 13.30 6.27
CA MET A 66 7.27 13.73 6.81
C MET A 66 6.19 12.80 6.28
N HIS A 67 5.75 11.86 7.11
CA HIS A 67 4.55 11.10 6.82
C HIS A 67 3.36 12.06 6.76
N VAL A 68 2.71 12.15 5.60
CA VAL A 68 1.44 12.88 5.48
C VAL A 68 0.40 12.13 6.30
N SER A 69 -0.07 12.75 7.38
CA SER A 69 -1.16 12.20 8.17
C SER A 69 -2.47 12.36 7.39
N ASN A 70 -3.22 11.26 7.29
CA ASN A 70 -4.60 11.25 6.81
C ASN A 70 -4.85 11.84 5.39
N PRO A 71 -4.14 11.37 4.34
CA PRO A 71 -4.27 11.95 2.99
C PRO A 71 -5.69 11.88 2.41
N SER A 72 -6.51 10.94 2.89
CA SER A 72 -7.90 10.72 2.42
C SER A 72 -8.96 11.20 3.40
N LYS A 73 -8.72 12.32 4.09
CA LYS A 73 -9.62 12.85 5.12
C LYS A 73 -11.09 12.87 4.69
N LYS A 74 -11.43 13.33 3.48
CA LYS A 74 -12.82 13.39 3.00
C LYS A 74 -13.51 12.01 2.98
N LEU A 75 -12.80 10.95 2.62
CA LEU A 75 -13.35 9.59 2.63
C LEU A 75 -13.50 9.06 4.07
N ASN A 76 -12.56 9.39 4.93
CA ASN A 76 -12.61 8.99 6.34
C ASN A 76 -13.74 9.71 7.08
N ASP A 77 -13.99 10.99 6.77
CA ASP A 77 -15.08 11.79 7.34
C ASP A 77 -16.47 11.20 7.00
N ILE A 78 -16.61 10.50 5.87
CA ILE A 78 -17.85 9.80 5.46
C ILE A 78 -17.86 8.31 5.85
N GLY A 79 -16.92 7.86 6.68
CA GLY A 79 -16.93 6.53 7.30
C GLY A 79 -16.11 5.46 6.60
N LEU A 80 -15.31 5.80 5.58
CA LEU A 80 -14.37 4.82 5.02
C LEU A 80 -13.24 4.54 6.02
N VAL A 81 -12.98 3.25 6.26
CA VAL A 81 -11.82 2.79 7.03
C VAL A 81 -10.91 2.02 6.08
N PHE A 82 -9.69 2.53 5.91
CA PHE A 82 -8.70 1.90 5.04
C PHE A 82 -8.05 0.68 5.69
N SER A 83 -7.78 -0.32 4.86
CA SER A 83 -6.99 -1.49 5.21
C SER A 83 -5.50 -1.10 5.38
N PRO A 84 -4.77 -1.75 6.30
CA PRO A 84 -3.32 -1.57 6.42
C PRO A 84 -2.58 -1.91 5.11
N ILE A 85 -1.52 -1.19 4.80
CA ILE A 85 -0.74 -1.41 3.57
C ILE A 85 -0.06 -2.78 3.55
N GLU A 86 0.28 -3.31 4.73
CA GLU A 86 0.88 -4.63 4.90
C GLU A 86 -0.08 -5.72 4.43
N GLN A 87 -1.39 -5.53 4.62
CA GLN A 87 -2.40 -6.46 4.11
C GLN A 87 -2.43 -6.43 2.58
N ALA A 88 -2.43 -5.23 1.97
CA ALA A 88 -2.41 -5.09 0.51
C ALA A 88 -1.18 -5.76 -0.11
N ILE A 89 -0.01 -5.59 0.53
CA ILE A 89 1.24 -6.22 0.07
C ILE A 89 1.15 -7.75 0.18
N LYS A 90 0.70 -8.29 1.33
CA LYS A 90 0.56 -9.75 1.52
C LYS A 90 -0.40 -10.38 0.53
N GLU A 91 -1.59 -9.79 0.36
CA GLU A 91 -2.59 -10.29 -0.60
C GLU A 91 -2.09 -10.19 -2.04
N SER A 92 -1.35 -9.13 -2.39
CA SER A 92 -0.75 -8.99 -3.72
C SER A 92 0.29 -10.07 -3.99
N ILE A 93 1.18 -10.36 -3.03
CA ILE A 93 2.21 -11.38 -3.20
C ILE A 93 1.58 -12.77 -3.30
N ALA A 94 0.59 -13.09 -2.46
CA ALA A 94 -0.15 -14.35 -2.55
C ALA A 94 -0.81 -14.52 -3.92
N SER A 95 -1.49 -13.48 -4.42
CA SER A 95 -2.15 -13.46 -5.74
C SER A 95 -1.15 -13.64 -6.89
N LEU A 96 0.01 -12.98 -6.82
CA LEU A 96 1.07 -13.11 -7.83
C LEU A 96 1.69 -14.52 -7.83
N GLN A 97 1.89 -15.11 -6.65
CA GLN A 97 2.40 -16.49 -6.52
C GLN A 97 1.39 -17.52 -6.99
N GLU A 98 0.11 -17.36 -6.66
CA GLU A 98 -0.97 -18.24 -7.11
C GLU A 98 -1.10 -18.26 -8.64
N LYS A 99 -0.90 -17.10 -9.27
CA LYS A 99 -0.97 -16.95 -10.74
C LYS A 99 0.33 -17.26 -11.47
N GLY A 100 1.38 -17.64 -10.76
CA GLY A 100 2.68 -17.97 -11.35
C GLY A 100 3.47 -16.76 -11.88
N PHE A 101 3.14 -15.54 -11.45
CA PHE A 101 3.92 -14.33 -11.76
C PHE A 101 5.09 -14.10 -10.81
N LEU A 102 5.08 -14.78 -9.65
CA LEU A 102 6.18 -14.81 -8.70
C LEU A 102 6.44 -16.26 -8.25
N ASP A 103 7.71 -16.63 -8.19
CA ASP A 103 8.10 -17.94 -7.69
C ASP A 103 7.81 -18.09 -6.20
N LYS A 104 7.32 -19.25 -5.79
CA LYS A 104 7.24 -19.63 -4.37
C LYS A 104 8.63 -20.05 -3.91
N LEU A 105 9.45 -19.06 -3.52
CA LEU A 105 10.76 -19.31 -2.95
C LEU A 105 10.62 -19.90 -1.54
N ASP A 106 11.04 -21.15 -1.39
CA ASP A 106 11.01 -21.86 -0.12
C ASP A 106 12.23 -21.47 0.74
N LYS A 107 12.06 -21.34 2.06
CA LYS A 107 13.15 -20.92 2.97
C LYS A 107 14.26 -21.97 3.12
N THR A 108 14.06 -23.17 2.60
CA THR A 108 14.92 -24.34 2.76
C THR A 108 15.88 -24.56 1.59
N VAL A 109 15.76 -23.80 0.50
CA VAL A 109 16.58 -23.97 -0.71
C VAL A 109 17.16 -22.63 -1.13
N ASN A 110 18.14 -22.13 -0.38
CA ASN A 110 19.25 -21.31 -0.88
C ASN A 110 20.27 -21.11 0.26
N PRO A 111 21.47 -21.75 0.20
CA PRO A 111 22.56 -21.50 1.14
C PRO A 111 23.13 -20.09 1.02
#